data_AF-A0AAN7SM01-F1
#
_entry.id   AF-A0AAN7SM01-F1
#
_cell.length_a   1.000
_cell.length_b   1.000
_cell.length_c   1.000
_cell.angle_alpha   90.00
_cell.angle_beta   90.00
_cell.angle_gamma   90.00
#
_symmetry.space_group_name_H-M   'P 1'
#
loop_
_entity.id
_entity.type
_entity.pdbx_description
1 polymer ?
#
loop_
_entity_poly.entity_id
_entity_poly.type
_entity_poly.pdbx_seq_one_letter_code
_entity_poly.pdbx_strand_id
1 'polypeptide(L)'
;MCTVLSQASEEKKTCRVLYKEKDNGGPLIPLTSVQERVSTALGVSLASVKRIKSEHKLNPVLSSPGKKRSRRKSKTVDLPESSKMTIRNTLYTMYRNKHVTVNSLNNEL
;
A
#
# COMPACT_ATOMS: atom_id res chain seq x y z
N MET A 1 12.47 -23.53 -41.92
CA MET A 1 11.35 -22.59 -41.70
C MET A 1 10.07 -23.38 -41.46
N CYS A 2 9.82 -23.84 -40.23
CA CYS A 2 8.60 -24.62 -39.91
C CYS A 2 8.13 -24.45 -38.45
N THR A 3 8.39 -23.30 -37.82
CA THR A 3 7.96 -23.01 -36.44
C THR A 3 6.67 -22.19 -36.39
N VAL A 4 6.39 -21.40 -37.42
CA VAL A 4 5.25 -20.46 -37.45
C VAL A 4 3.89 -21.14 -37.66
N LEU A 5 3.85 -22.26 -38.40
CA LEU A 5 2.60 -22.99 -38.67
C LEU A 5 2.11 -23.81 -37.46
N SER A 6 3.02 -24.22 -36.56
CA SER A 6 2.68 -24.93 -35.32
C SER A 6 1.92 -24.01 -34.36
N GLN A 7 2.44 -22.78 -34.18
CA GLN A 7 1.89 -21.77 -33.28
C GLN A 7 0.46 -21.35 -33.69
N ALA A 8 0.20 -21.16 -34.99
CA ALA A 8 -1.13 -20.79 -35.48
C ALA A 8 -2.20 -21.89 -35.27
N SER A 9 -1.80 -23.16 -35.23
CA SER A 9 -2.72 -24.28 -34.93
C SER A 9 -3.06 -24.37 -33.45
N GLU A 10 -2.11 -23.99 -32.59
CA GLU A 10 -2.23 -23.97 -31.14
C GLU A 10 -3.09 -22.78 -30.70
N GLU A 11 -2.83 -21.58 -31.23
CA GLU A 11 -3.61 -20.36 -31.00
C GLU A 11 -5.10 -20.54 -31.34
N LYS A 12 -5.39 -21.23 -32.45
CA LYS A 12 -6.77 -21.56 -32.85
C LYS A 12 -7.45 -22.52 -31.87
N LYS A 13 -6.70 -23.44 -31.25
CA LYS A 13 -7.22 -24.35 -30.22
C LYS A 13 -7.48 -23.60 -28.91
N THR A 14 -6.57 -22.72 -28.49
CA THR A 14 -6.72 -21.91 -27.26
C THR A 14 -7.91 -20.96 -27.38
N CYS A 15 -8.04 -20.24 -28.50
CA CYS A 15 -9.19 -19.37 -28.74
C CYS A 15 -10.51 -20.15 -28.69
N ARG A 16 -10.55 -21.36 -29.28
CA ARG A 16 -11.77 -22.20 -29.28
C ARG A 16 -12.18 -22.66 -27.88
N VAL A 17 -11.23 -22.93 -26.98
CA VAL A 17 -11.52 -23.27 -25.58
C VAL A 17 -12.05 -22.03 -24.85
N LEU A 18 -11.42 -20.87 -25.03
CA LEU A 18 -11.83 -19.61 -24.39
C LEU A 18 -13.22 -19.12 -24.84
N TYR A 19 -13.58 -19.31 -26.12
CA TYR A 19 -14.95 -18.98 -26.59
C TYR A 19 -16.01 -19.94 -26.05
N LYS A 20 -15.70 -21.24 -25.92
CA LYS A 20 -16.58 -22.19 -25.24
C LYS A 20 -16.74 -21.88 -23.75
N GLU A 21 -15.70 -21.36 -23.09
CA GLU A 21 -15.78 -20.88 -21.72
C GLU A 21 -16.69 -19.65 -21.58
N LYS A 22 -16.64 -18.72 -22.55
CA LYS A 22 -17.52 -17.54 -22.60
C LYS A 22 -19.00 -17.93 -22.74
N ASP A 23 -19.31 -18.84 -23.65
CA ASP A 23 -20.69 -19.24 -23.95
C ASP A 23 -21.32 -20.06 -22.80
N ASN A 24 -20.50 -20.68 -21.95
CA ASN A 24 -20.91 -21.40 -20.74
C ASN A 24 -20.97 -20.52 -19.47
N GLY A 25 -20.87 -19.19 -19.59
CA GLY A 25 -20.95 -18.26 -18.45
C GLY A 25 -19.62 -18.00 -17.73
N GLY A 26 -18.49 -18.20 -18.42
CA GLY A 26 -17.13 -18.08 -17.87
C GLY A 26 -16.77 -19.26 -16.97
N PRO A 27 -15.47 -19.52 -16.71
CA PRO A 27 -15.10 -20.58 -15.80
C PRO A 27 -15.81 -20.38 -14.45
N LEU A 28 -16.27 -21.47 -13.83
CA LEU A 28 -16.54 -21.52 -12.39
C LEU A 28 -15.19 -21.28 -11.70
N ILE A 29 -14.76 -20.04 -11.67
CA ILE A 29 -13.53 -19.60 -11.02
C ILE A 29 -13.76 -19.92 -9.54
N PRO A 30 -13.09 -20.95 -8.97
CA PRO A 30 -13.31 -21.27 -7.58
C PRO A 30 -13.02 -20.01 -6.76
N LEU A 31 -13.86 -19.70 -5.78
CA LEU A 31 -13.76 -18.49 -4.96
C LEU A 31 -12.36 -18.23 -4.40
N THR A 32 -11.57 -19.29 -4.19
CA THR A 32 -10.15 -19.27 -3.82
C THR A 32 -9.29 -18.55 -4.87
N SER A 33 -9.44 -18.89 -6.14
CA SER A 33 -8.70 -18.28 -7.25
C SER A 33 -9.07 -16.80 -7.50
N VAL A 34 -10.28 -16.36 -7.16
CA VAL A 34 -10.60 -14.91 -7.18
C VAL A 34 -9.80 -14.15 -6.11
N GLN A 35 -9.74 -14.68 -4.89
CA GLN A 35 -9.00 -14.05 -3.79
C GLN A 35 -7.49 -14.02 -4.04
N GLU A 36 -6.95 -15.10 -4.61
CA GLU A 36 -5.55 -15.19 -5.01
C GLU A 36 -5.21 -14.14 -6.08
N ARG A 37 -6.00 -14.05 -7.16
CA ARG A 37 -5.81 -13.03 -8.20
C ARG A 37 -5.90 -11.60 -7.67
N VAL A 38 -6.82 -11.34 -6.74
CA VAL A 38 -6.94 -10.02 -6.09
C VAL A 38 -5.72 -9.74 -5.21
N SER A 39 -5.23 -10.74 -4.48
CA SER A 39 -4.02 -10.61 -3.65
C SER A 39 -2.79 -10.29 -4.49
N THR A 40 -2.61 -10.98 -5.62
CA THR A 40 -1.48 -10.79 -6.53
C THR A 40 -1.57 -9.46 -7.29
N ALA A 41 -2.77 -9.08 -7.76
CA ALA A 41 -2.97 -7.83 -8.48
C ALA A 41 -2.74 -6.59 -7.59
N LEU A 42 -3.10 -6.67 -6.31
CA LEU A 42 -2.98 -5.55 -5.36
C LEU A 42 -1.70 -5.60 -4.51
N GLY A 43 -0.90 -6.67 -4.62
CA GLY A 43 0.32 -6.86 -3.83
C GLY A 43 0.06 -6.96 -2.32
N VAL A 44 -1.13 -7.42 -1.91
CA VAL A 44 -1.50 -7.58 -0.50
C VAL A 44 -1.61 -9.05 -0.13
N SER A 45 -1.41 -9.38 1.15
CA SER A 45 -1.52 -10.77 1.60
C SER A 45 -2.93 -11.34 1.37
N LEU A 46 -3.02 -12.63 1.04
CA LEU A 46 -4.29 -13.36 0.94
C LEU A 46 -5.13 -13.25 2.23
N ALA A 47 -4.47 -13.25 3.39
CA ALA A 47 -5.11 -13.05 4.68
C ALA A 47 -5.80 -11.68 4.78
N SER A 48 -5.18 -10.62 4.26
CA SER A 48 -5.79 -9.28 4.20
C SER A 48 -7.04 -9.27 3.34
N VAL A 49 -7.01 -9.91 2.16
CA VAL A 49 -8.16 -10.01 1.26
C VAL A 49 -9.31 -10.76 1.93
N LYS A 50 -9.02 -11.88 2.61
CA LYS A 50 -10.03 -12.64 3.38
C LYS A 50 -10.63 -11.81 4.50
N ARG A 51 -9.80 -11.09 5.27
CA ARG A 51 -10.24 -10.22 6.38
C ARG A 51 -11.16 -9.10 5.89
N ILE A 52 -10.77 -8.41 4.81
CA ILE A 52 -11.57 -7.32 4.23
C ILE A 52 -12.91 -7.87 3.74
N LYS A 53 -12.92 -9.03 3.08
CA LYS A 53 -14.17 -9.67 2.63
C LYS A 53 -15.09 -10.06 3.80
N SER A 54 -14.54 -10.62 4.88
CA SER A 54 -15.34 -10.94 6.07
C SER A 54 -15.87 -9.69 6.76
N GLU A 55 -15.08 -8.62 6.82
CA GLU A 55 -15.49 -7.34 7.38
C GLU A 55 -16.61 -6.71 6.56
N HIS A 56 -16.49 -6.71 5.22
CA HIS A 56 -17.52 -6.21 4.31
C HIS A 56 -18.85 -6.98 4.41
N LYS A 57 -18.80 -8.30 4.68
CA LYS A 57 -20.01 -9.10 4.89
C LYS A 57 -20.77 -8.70 6.15
N LEU A 58 -20.05 -8.29 7.20
CA LEU A 58 -20.62 -7.90 8.48
C LEU A 58 -21.04 -6.42 8.48
N ASN A 59 -20.24 -5.56 7.83
CA ASN A 59 -20.45 -4.13 7.73
C ASN A 59 -20.20 -3.66 6.29
N PRO A 60 -21.19 -3.08 5.59
CA PRO A 60 -20.99 -2.59 4.22
C PRO A 60 -20.01 -1.41 4.16
N VAL A 61 -19.82 -0.71 5.28
CA VAL A 61 -18.80 0.35 5.41
C VAL A 61 -17.58 -0.25 6.10
N LEU A 62 -16.49 -0.40 5.35
CA LEU A 62 -15.21 -0.88 5.89
C LEU A 62 -14.63 0.14 6.87
N SER A 63 -14.19 -0.35 8.04
CA SER A 63 -13.46 0.49 8.98
C SER A 63 -12.06 0.69 8.41
N SER A 64 -11.78 1.90 7.92
CA SER A 64 -10.38 2.32 7.77
C SER A 64 -9.70 2.13 9.12
N PRO A 65 -8.42 1.70 9.20
CA PRO A 65 -7.68 1.61 10.46
C PRO A 65 -7.68 2.98 11.13
N GLY A 66 -8.71 3.25 11.91
CA GLY A 66 -8.88 4.51 12.58
C GLY A 66 -7.70 4.66 13.51
N LYS A 67 -7.06 5.82 13.50
CA LYS A 67 -6.09 6.13 14.53
C LYS A 67 -6.86 6.13 15.85
N LYS A 68 -6.83 5.01 16.58
CA LYS A 68 -7.45 4.87 17.91
C LYS A 68 -6.94 5.95 18.87
N ARG A 69 -5.71 6.43 18.62
CA ARG A 69 -5.17 7.62 19.27
C ARG A 69 -5.42 8.86 18.44
N SER A 70 -6.09 9.83 19.04
CA SER A 70 -6.02 11.21 18.59
C SER A 70 -4.55 11.62 18.47
N ARG A 71 -4.20 12.32 17.37
CA ARG A 71 -2.87 12.93 17.26
C ARG A 71 -2.72 13.89 18.43
N ARG A 72 -1.64 13.75 19.21
CA ARG A 72 -1.30 14.74 20.23
C ARG A 72 -1.24 16.11 19.54
N LYS A 73 -1.97 17.09 20.07
CA LYS A 73 -1.89 18.48 19.60
C LYS A 73 -0.43 18.91 19.64
N SER A 74 0.04 19.64 18.63
CA SER A 74 1.40 20.17 18.65
C SER A 74 1.53 21.16 19.82
N LYS A 75 2.70 21.18 20.48
CA LYS A 75 2.96 22.12 21.59
C LYS A 75 2.91 23.59 21.17
N THR A 76 2.88 23.86 19.87
CA THR A 76 2.91 25.18 19.25
C THR A 76 1.54 25.68 18.78
N VAL A 77 0.43 24.99 19.10
CA VAL A 77 -0.92 25.41 18.66
C VAL A 77 -1.26 26.83 19.13
N ASP A 78 -0.86 27.18 20.35
CA ASP A 78 -1.22 28.46 20.99
C ASP A 78 -0.29 29.63 20.59
N LEU A 79 0.73 29.37 19.77
CA LEU A 79 1.68 30.41 19.36
C LEU A 79 1.22 31.13 18.08
N PRO A 80 1.44 32.44 17.98
CA PRO A 80 1.24 33.17 16.73
C PRO A 80 2.19 32.66 15.64
N GLU A 81 1.77 32.76 14.39
CA GLU A 81 2.50 32.16 13.25
C GLU A 81 3.92 32.75 13.09
N SER A 82 4.08 34.03 13.41
CA SER A 82 5.38 34.70 13.45
C SER A 82 6.36 33.99 14.40
N SER A 83 5.92 33.65 15.61
CA SER A 83 6.74 32.96 16.61
C SER A 83 7.08 31.54 16.19
N LYS A 84 6.14 30.83 15.55
CA LYS A 84 6.42 29.49 14.98
C LYS A 84 7.50 29.55 13.90
N MET A 85 7.48 30.58 13.07
CA MET A 85 8.48 30.77 12.02
C MET A 85 9.86 31.05 12.61
N THR A 86 9.94 31.92 13.63
CA THR A 86 11.19 32.20 14.34
C THR A 86 11.77 30.93 14.94
N ILE A 87 10.98 30.16 15.69
CA ILE A 87 11.40 28.89 16.33
C ILE A 87 11.87 27.88 15.28
N ARG A 88 11.14 27.74 14.17
CA ARG A 88 11.51 26.83 13.07
C ARG A 88 12.87 27.22 12.49
N ASN A 89 13.09 28.51 12.25
CA ASN A 89 14.35 29.01 11.72
C ASN A 89 15.50 28.81 12.71
N THR A 90 15.27 29.02 14.01
CA THR A 90 16.28 28.77 15.06
C THR A 90 16.65 27.30 15.13
N LEU A 91 15.66 26.39 15.10
CA LEU A 91 15.94 24.96 15.08
C LEU A 91 16.73 24.58 13.83
N TYR A 92 16.37 25.09 12.66
CA TYR A 92 17.10 24.81 11.43
C TYR A 92 18.53 25.35 11.44
N THR A 93 18.78 26.54 11.99
CA THR A 93 20.15 27.04 12.15
C THR A 93 20.95 26.18 13.11
N MET A 94 20.36 25.74 14.23
CA MET A 94 21.00 24.80 15.17
C MET A 94 21.35 23.45 14.52
N TYR A 95 20.42 22.86 13.76
CA TYR A 95 20.66 21.62 13.02
C TYR A 95 21.74 21.80 11.94
N ARG A 96 21.67 22.90 11.19
CA ARG A 96 22.63 23.21 10.12
C ARG A 96 24.04 23.45 10.66
N ASN A 97 24.14 24.07 11.84
CA ASN A 97 25.41 24.41 12.46
C ASN A 97 26.01 23.28 13.30
N LYS A 98 25.39 22.08 13.36
CA LYS A 98 25.85 20.91 14.11
C LYS A 98 26.45 21.28 15.48
N HIS A 99 25.62 21.72 16.43
CA HIS A 99 26.09 21.85 17.80
C HIS A 99 26.46 20.47 18.37
N VAL A 100 27.78 20.26 18.51
CA VAL A 100 28.52 19.55 19.56
C VAL A 100 27.73 18.40 20.20
N THR A 101 28.02 17.17 19.78
CA THR A 101 27.61 15.97 20.50
C THR A 101 28.19 15.99 21.93
N VAL A 102 27.54 15.35 22.91
CA VAL A 102 28.05 15.28 24.29
C VAL A 102 29.52 14.81 24.35
N ASN A 103 29.93 13.96 23.40
CA ASN A 103 31.31 13.48 23.25
C ASN A 103 32.34 14.57 22.94
N SER A 104 31.95 15.66 22.27
CA SER A 104 32.86 16.77 21.96
C SER A 104 33.12 17.69 23.16
N LEU A 105 32.31 17.64 24.22
CA LEU A 105 32.55 18.39 25.47
C LEU A 105 33.51 17.67 26.42
N ASN A 106 33.64 16.33 26.31
CA ASN A 106 34.50 15.52 27.19
C ASN A 106 35.99 15.55 26.81
N ASN A 107 36.35 16.10 25.64
CA ASN A 107 37.74 16.16 25.17
C ASN A 107 38.42 17.51 25.46
N GLU A 108 37.72 18.45 26.09
CA GLU A 108 38.22 19.80 26.42
C GLU A 108 38.37 20.04 27.94
N LEU A 109 38.23 18.97 28.75
CA LEU A 109 38.51 18.92 30.19
C LEU A 109 39.71 18.00 30.45
#